data_AF-C7GCT9-F1
#
_entry.id   AF-C7GCT9-F1
#
_cell.length_a   1.000
_cell.length_b   1.000
_cell.length_c   1.000
_cell.angle_alpha   90.00
_cell.angle_beta   90.00
_cell.angle_gamma   90.00
#
_symmetry.space_group_name_H-M   'P 1'
#
loop_
_entity.id
_entity.type
_entity.pdbx_description
1 polymer ?
#
loop_
_entity_poly.entity_id
_entity_poly.type
_entity_poly.pdbx_seq_one_letter_code
_entity_poly.pdbx_strand_id
1 'polypeptide(L)'
;MIVNKLRGTFNVVAVKAPGYGDRRKAMLEDIAILTGGQVISSDLGLELKDTTMDQLGRAKSVKVQKENTVIVDGAGDKDAIASRVNQIRGQIEETTSEFDKEKLQERLAKLAGGVAVIRVGAATETEMKEAKLRMEDALNATRAAVEEGIIAGGGSAYIHATKAVAELADTLEGDEKTGAKVILKALEAPLYYISANAGLEGAVIINKVKESKDGIGFNAATEEYVDMVENGILDPVKVTRTALQNATSVASTLLTTESVVANIKEDVPAVPAGNPGMGMM
;
A
#
# COMPACT_ATOMS: atom_id res chain seq x y z
N MET A 1 31.31 28.53 5.12
CA MET A 1 29.96 28.64 4.51
C MET A 1 29.01 29.52 5.31
N ILE A 2 28.72 29.21 6.59
CA ILE A 2 27.71 29.94 7.39
C ILE A 2 28.02 31.45 7.47
N VAL A 3 29.27 31.81 7.74
CA VAL A 3 29.70 33.22 7.81
C VAL A 3 29.45 33.98 6.50
N ASN A 4 29.67 33.33 5.34
CA ASN A 4 29.44 33.95 4.02
C ASN A 4 27.95 34.12 3.70
N LYS A 5 27.11 33.19 4.16
CA LYS A 5 25.64 33.29 4.05
C LYS A 5 25.10 34.43 4.90
N LEU A 6 25.55 34.54 6.16
CA LEU A 6 25.13 35.60 7.08
C LEU A 6 25.60 36.99 6.64
N ARG A 7 26.77 37.08 6.00
CA ARG A 7 27.31 38.33 5.43
C ARG A 7 26.68 38.71 4.07
N GLY A 8 25.79 37.88 3.53
CA GLY A 8 25.14 38.14 2.23
C GLY A 8 26.05 37.99 1.01
N THR A 9 27.30 37.56 1.18
CA THR A 9 28.27 37.39 0.08
C THR A 9 27.88 36.27 -0.87
N PHE A 10 27.34 35.17 -0.33
CA PHE A 10 26.92 34.02 -1.14
C PHE A 10 25.72 33.30 -0.52
N ASN A 11 24.69 33.06 -1.33
CA ASN A 11 23.47 32.38 -0.90
C ASN A 11 23.63 30.86 -1.02
N VAL A 12 23.95 30.21 0.10
CA VAL A 12 24.15 28.75 0.15
C VAL A 12 23.26 28.06 1.17
N VAL A 13 23.02 26.77 0.92
CA VAL A 13 22.41 25.82 1.85
C VAL A 13 23.14 24.49 1.74
N ALA A 14 23.34 23.81 2.87
CA ALA A 14 23.92 22.48 2.91
C ALA A 14 22.82 21.49 3.30
N VAL A 15 22.64 20.43 2.50
CA VAL A 15 21.66 19.37 2.72
C VAL A 15 22.39 18.04 2.71
N LYS A 16 22.04 17.14 3.64
CA LYS A 16 22.61 15.80 3.68
C LYS A 16 22.17 15.00 2.44
N ALA A 17 23.06 14.16 1.91
CA ALA A 17 22.71 13.26 0.82
C ALA A 17 21.57 12.32 1.22
N PRO A 18 20.60 12.04 0.33
CA PRO A 18 19.52 11.12 0.62
C PRO A 18 20.02 9.67 0.63
N GLY A 19 19.41 8.84 1.47
CA GLY A 19 19.71 7.41 1.54
C GLY A 19 21.07 7.06 2.14
N TYR A 20 21.38 5.76 2.10
CA TYR A 20 22.56 5.14 2.70
C TYR A 20 23.18 4.11 1.74
N GLY A 21 24.48 3.85 1.89
CA GLY A 21 25.20 2.87 1.07
C GLY A 21 25.09 3.15 -0.43
N ASP A 22 24.91 2.09 -1.22
CA ASP A 22 24.80 2.19 -2.69
C ASP A 22 23.56 2.95 -3.15
N ARG A 23 22.48 2.92 -2.34
CA ARG A 23 21.29 3.71 -2.63
C ARG A 23 21.58 5.21 -2.62
N ARG A 24 22.49 5.67 -1.74
CA ARG A 24 22.93 7.07 -1.75
C ARG A 24 23.60 7.43 -3.07
N LYS A 25 24.50 6.58 -3.56
CA LYS A 25 25.19 6.80 -4.86
C LYS A 25 24.17 6.86 -5.99
N ALA A 26 23.25 5.89 -6.04
CA ALA A 26 22.22 5.84 -7.07
C ALA A 26 21.26 7.04 -7.03
N MET A 27 20.86 7.51 -5.85
CA MET A 27 19.99 8.68 -5.70
C MET A 27 20.70 10.01 -6.00
N LEU A 28 22.00 10.12 -5.72
CA LEU A 28 22.80 11.27 -6.12
C LEU A 28 22.93 11.34 -7.65
N GLU A 29 23.09 10.19 -8.30
CA GLU A 29 23.07 10.09 -9.77
C GLU A 29 21.71 10.54 -10.33
N ASP A 30 20.60 10.13 -9.70
CA ASP A 30 19.26 10.55 -10.11
C ASP A 30 19.09 12.09 -10.00
N ILE A 31 19.59 12.70 -8.92
CA ILE A 31 19.57 14.16 -8.75
C ILE A 31 20.44 14.84 -9.80
N ALA A 32 21.61 14.29 -10.10
CA ALA A 32 22.53 14.81 -11.10
C ALA A 32 21.86 14.82 -12.48
N ILE A 33 21.26 13.69 -12.89
CA ILE A 33 20.52 13.57 -14.15
C ILE A 33 19.32 14.54 -14.20
N LEU A 34 18.54 14.65 -13.11
CA LEU A 34 17.40 15.56 -13.02
C LEU A 34 17.80 17.04 -13.17
N THR A 35 18.95 17.41 -12.62
CA THR A 35 19.43 18.80 -12.59
C THR A 35 20.44 19.15 -13.70
N GLY A 36 20.90 18.16 -14.47
CA GLY A 36 21.95 18.30 -15.48
C GLY A 36 23.35 18.46 -14.90
N GLY A 37 23.56 18.09 -13.63
CA GLY A 37 24.87 18.13 -12.96
C GLY A 37 25.63 16.81 -13.07
N GLN A 38 26.84 16.77 -12.52
CA GLN A 38 27.66 15.56 -12.40
C GLN A 38 27.93 15.24 -10.92
N VAL A 39 27.80 13.97 -10.53
CA VAL A 39 28.14 13.55 -9.17
C VAL A 39 29.66 13.59 -8.99
N ILE A 40 30.13 14.43 -8.07
CA ILE A 40 31.55 14.50 -7.71
C ILE A 40 31.85 13.39 -6.70
N SER A 41 32.56 12.35 -7.15
CA SER A 41 32.93 11.17 -6.36
C SER A 41 34.40 10.83 -6.54
N SER A 42 35.08 10.52 -5.45
CA SER A 42 36.46 10.03 -5.45
C SER A 42 36.61 8.71 -6.21
N ASP A 43 35.56 7.88 -6.24
CA ASP A 43 35.53 6.61 -6.98
C ASP A 43 35.66 6.83 -8.50
N LEU A 44 35.27 8.01 -8.99
CA LEU A 44 35.36 8.41 -10.39
C LEU A 44 36.61 9.26 -10.67
N GLY A 45 37.52 9.39 -9.70
CA GLY A 45 38.73 10.21 -9.80
C GLY A 45 38.46 11.72 -9.82
N LEU A 46 37.26 12.15 -9.43
CA LEU A 46 36.87 13.57 -9.40
C LEU A 46 37.13 14.15 -8.01
N GLU A 47 37.84 15.28 -7.98
CA GLU A 47 38.08 16.03 -6.76
C GLU A 47 37.31 17.36 -6.73
N LEU A 48 36.82 17.73 -5.55
CA LEU A 48 36.05 18.96 -5.36
C LEU A 48 36.85 20.23 -5.73
N LYS A 49 38.18 20.18 -5.59
CA LYS A 49 39.07 21.32 -5.87
C LYS A 49 39.17 21.65 -7.37
N ASP A 50 38.93 20.65 -8.23
CA ASP A 50 39.07 20.75 -9.69
C ASP A 50 37.70 20.87 -10.38
N THR A 51 36.62 21.03 -9.61
CA THR A 51 35.24 21.07 -10.13
C THR A 51 34.96 22.39 -10.87
N THR A 52 34.30 22.29 -12.03
CA THR A 52 33.94 23.43 -12.88
C THR A 52 32.44 23.77 -12.78
N MET A 53 32.07 24.97 -13.25
CA MET A 53 30.66 25.42 -13.24
C MET A 53 29.75 24.58 -14.13
N ASP A 54 30.31 23.93 -15.15
CA ASP A 54 29.55 23.08 -16.09
C ASP A 54 29.15 21.74 -15.46
N GLN A 55 29.81 21.34 -14.38
CA GLN A 55 29.48 20.12 -13.63
C GLN A 55 28.39 20.34 -12.57
N LEU A 56 27.97 21.59 -12.34
CA LEU A 56 26.94 21.93 -11.35
C LEU A 56 25.53 21.76 -11.91
N GLY A 57 24.68 21.09 -11.14
CA GLY A 57 23.26 20.97 -11.45
C GLY A 57 22.52 22.31 -11.34
N ARG A 58 21.54 22.52 -12.22
CA ARG A 58 20.68 23.72 -12.23
C ARG A 58 19.22 23.31 -12.04
N ALA A 59 18.47 24.16 -11.34
CA ALA A 59 17.03 24.02 -11.14
C ALA A 59 16.38 25.40 -11.01
N LYS A 60 15.10 25.50 -11.36
CA LYS A 60 14.35 26.75 -11.27
C LYS A 60 14.13 27.21 -9.84
N SER A 61 13.84 26.27 -8.93
CA SER A 61 13.74 26.59 -7.50
C SER A 61 14.12 25.41 -6.61
N VAL A 62 14.73 25.70 -5.47
CA VAL A 62 15.06 24.72 -4.44
C VAL A 62 14.50 25.23 -3.11
N LYS A 63 13.62 24.45 -2.47
CA LYS A 63 13.03 24.74 -1.16
C LYS A 63 13.60 23.78 -0.13
N VAL A 64 14.30 24.30 0.87
CA VAL A 64 14.87 23.52 1.97
C VAL A 64 14.12 23.84 3.25
N GLN A 65 13.61 22.80 3.91
CA GLN A 65 12.95 22.83 5.21
C GLN A 65 13.76 22.01 6.22
N LYS A 66 13.33 21.99 7.50
CA LYS A 66 14.03 21.26 8.58
C LYS A 66 14.27 19.78 8.24
N GLU A 67 13.30 19.15 7.57
CA GLU A 67 13.31 17.70 7.31
C GLU A 67 13.24 17.34 5.83
N ASN A 68 12.88 18.29 4.95
CA ASN A 68 12.59 18.02 3.54
C ASN A 68 13.33 19.00 2.62
N THR A 69 13.78 18.52 1.47
CA THR A 69 14.31 19.36 0.38
C THR A 69 13.59 19.03 -0.92
N VAL A 70 13.08 20.06 -1.59
CA VAL A 70 12.32 19.94 -2.84
C VAL A 70 13.05 20.71 -3.92
N ILE A 71 13.40 20.03 -5.01
CA ILE A 71 14.00 20.60 -6.22
C ILE A 71 12.90 20.64 -7.27
N VAL A 72 12.62 21.81 -7.84
CA VAL A 72 11.53 22.03 -8.81
C VAL A 72 12.12 22.48 -10.14
N ASP A 73 11.63 21.89 -11.22
CA ASP A 73 12.06 22.12 -12.61
C ASP A 73 13.60 22.09 -12.72
N GLY A 74 14.18 20.89 -12.55
CA GLY A 74 15.60 20.66 -12.83
C GLY A 74 15.91 20.86 -14.32
N ALA A 75 17.08 21.39 -14.63
CA ALA A 75 17.53 21.68 -16.00
C ALA A 75 18.21 20.47 -16.68
N GLY A 76 17.90 19.25 -16.22
CA GLY A 76 18.42 18.02 -16.80
C GLY A 76 17.90 17.78 -18.22
N ASP A 77 18.70 17.04 -18.98
CA ASP A 77 18.30 16.60 -20.32
C ASP A 77 17.13 15.61 -20.25
N LYS A 78 16.11 15.85 -21.09
CA LYS A 78 14.88 15.04 -21.07
C LYS A 78 15.13 13.60 -21.50
N ASP A 79 16.03 13.38 -22.45
CA ASP A 79 16.35 12.05 -22.96
C ASP A 79 17.17 11.26 -21.94
N ALA A 80 18.09 11.91 -21.22
CA ALA A 80 18.80 11.32 -20.09
C ALA A 80 17.85 10.94 -18.94
N ILE A 81 16.89 11.81 -18.59
CA ILE A 81 15.87 11.52 -17.57
C ILE A 81 14.99 10.34 -18.02
N ALA A 82 14.52 10.34 -19.27
CA ALA A 82 13.70 9.26 -19.82
C ALA A 82 14.45 7.92 -19.84
N SER A 83 15.73 7.93 -20.24
CA SER A 83 16.61 6.76 -20.22
C SER A 83 16.79 6.22 -18.80
N ARG A 84 17.01 7.11 -17.83
CA ARG A 84 17.13 6.74 -16.42
C ARG A 84 15.84 6.15 -15.85
N VAL A 85 14.70 6.73 -16.20
CA VAL A 85 13.36 6.24 -15.86
C VAL A 85 13.16 4.81 -16.39
N ASN A 86 13.52 4.56 -17.64
CA ASN A 86 13.40 3.23 -18.26
C ASN A 86 14.36 2.20 -17.62
N GLN A 87 15.57 2.62 -17.26
CA GLN A 87 16.51 1.76 -16.53
C GLN A 87 15.92 1.29 -15.19
N ILE A 88 15.32 2.21 -14.42
CA ILE A 88 14.70 1.88 -13.13
C ILE A 88 13.47 0.98 -13.32
N ARG A 89 12.68 1.19 -14.38
CA ARG A 89 11.56 0.29 -14.72
C ARG A 89 12.03 -1.15 -14.96
N GLY A 90 13.09 -1.34 -15.75
CA GLY A 90 13.67 -2.67 -15.95
C GLY A 90 14.15 -3.32 -14.64
N GLN A 91 14.78 -2.55 -13.76
CA GLN A 91 15.21 -3.04 -12.44
C GLN A 91 14.05 -3.48 -11.55
N ILE A 92 12.88 -2.82 -11.64
CA ILE A 92 11.68 -3.19 -10.89
C ILE A 92 11.14 -4.55 -11.36
N GLU A 93 11.21 -4.83 -12.66
CA GLU A 93 10.74 -6.09 -13.24
C GLU A 93 11.64 -7.27 -12.87
N GLU A 94 12.96 -7.07 -12.84
CA GLU A 94 13.93 -8.11 -12.49
C GLU A 94 13.99 -8.40 -10.97
N THR A 95 13.62 -7.43 -10.14
CA THR A 95 13.68 -7.57 -8.69
C THR A 95 12.58 -8.50 -8.17
N THR A 96 12.92 -9.40 -7.24
CA THR A 96 11.96 -10.27 -6.54
C THR A 96 11.58 -9.78 -5.15
N SER A 97 12.37 -8.87 -4.57
CA SER A 97 12.16 -8.26 -3.24
C SER A 97 11.12 -7.14 -3.29
N GLU A 98 10.01 -7.28 -2.56
CA GLU A 98 8.98 -6.23 -2.47
C GLU A 98 9.54 -4.92 -1.88
N PHE A 99 10.43 -5.02 -0.89
CA PHE A 99 11.10 -3.86 -0.31
C PHE A 99 11.93 -3.09 -1.33
N ASP A 100 12.67 -3.79 -2.19
CA ASP A 100 13.47 -3.14 -3.24
C ASP A 100 12.59 -2.58 -4.36
N LYS A 101 11.50 -3.28 -4.74
CA LYS A 101 10.49 -2.75 -5.67
C LYS A 101 9.91 -1.43 -5.18
N GLU A 102 9.50 -1.37 -3.91
CA GLU A 102 8.95 -0.15 -3.31
C GLU A 102 9.96 1.01 -3.38
N LYS A 103 11.23 0.75 -3.05
CA LYS A 103 12.28 1.80 -3.07
C LYS A 103 12.67 2.22 -4.48
N LEU A 104 12.65 1.32 -5.46
CA LEU A 104 12.84 1.66 -6.87
C LEU A 104 11.65 2.46 -7.41
N GLN A 105 10.42 2.10 -7.03
CA GLN A 105 9.21 2.86 -7.37
C GLN A 105 9.24 4.28 -6.79
N GLU A 106 9.70 4.46 -5.54
CA GLU A 106 9.90 5.79 -4.97
C GLU A 106 10.87 6.65 -5.79
N ARG A 107 11.99 6.07 -6.25
CA ARG A 107 12.97 6.78 -7.09
C ARG A 107 12.39 7.12 -8.45
N LEU A 108 11.73 6.16 -9.08
CA LEU A 108 11.03 6.33 -10.35
C LEU A 108 10.00 7.46 -10.27
N ALA A 109 9.17 7.49 -9.22
CA ALA A 109 8.16 8.52 -9.02
C ALA A 109 8.77 9.92 -8.87
N LYS A 110 9.89 10.03 -8.13
CA LYS A 110 10.62 11.30 -7.95
C LYS A 110 11.21 11.83 -9.26
N LEU A 111 11.69 10.94 -10.14
CA LEU A 111 12.23 11.31 -11.46
C LEU A 111 11.15 11.62 -12.49
N ALA A 112 10.04 10.88 -12.48
CA ALA A 112 8.93 11.10 -13.40
C ALA A 112 8.05 12.32 -13.03
N GLY A 113 8.35 13.01 -11.92
CA GLY A 113 7.59 14.17 -11.45
C GLY A 113 6.23 13.82 -10.84
N GLY A 114 5.97 12.55 -10.55
CA GLY A 114 4.66 12.01 -10.14
C GLY A 114 4.52 11.80 -8.64
N VAL A 115 4.94 12.75 -7.79
CA VAL A 115 4.80 12.63 -6.34
C VAL A 115 3.69 13.55 -5.83
N ALA A 116 2.55 12.95 -5.49
CA ALA A 116 1.50 13.61 -4.73
C ALA A 116 1.66 13.31 -3.23
N VAL A 117 1.54 14.33 -2.37
CA VAL A 117 1.58 14.17 -0.92
C VAL A 117 0.23 14.56 -0.34
N ILE A 118 -0.45 13.61 0.31
CA ILE A 118 -1.70 13.86 1.02
C ILE A 118 -1.36 14.09 2.50
N ARG A 119 -1.72 15.28 3.02
CA ARG A 119 -1.54 15.62 4.44
C ARG A 119 -2.87 15.44 5.15
N VAL A 120 -2.95 14.45 6.03
CA VAL A 120 -4.13 14.18 6.86
C VAL A 120 -3.99 14.95 8.17
N GLY A 121 -4.97 15.79 8.48
CA GLY A 121 -5.05 16.52 9.74
C GLY A 121 -6.33 16.19 10.49
N ALA A 122 -6.29 16.23 11.81
CA ALA A 122 -7.46 16.07 12.68
C ALA A 122 -7.30 16.90 13.97
N ALA A 123 -8.38 17.01 14.74
CA ALA A 123 -8.40 17.80 15.97
C ALA A 123 -7.65 17.11 17.13
N THR A 124 -7.65 15.77 17.15
CA THR A 124 -6.93 14.96 18.13
C THR A 124 -5.96 13.98 17.46
N GLU A 125 -4.95 13.52 18.20
CA GLU A 125 -3.97 12.56 17.68
C GLU A 125 -4.62 11.21 17.32
N THR A 126 -5.59 10.76 18.12
CA THR A 126 -6.32 9.51 17.88
C THR A 126 -7.11 9.57 16.58
N GLU A 127 -7.86 10.66 16.34
CA GLU A 127 -8.55 10.87 15.07
C GLU A 127 -7.59 11.00 13.90
N MET A 128 -6.44 11.67 14.10
CA MET A 128 -5.43 11.80 13.05
C MET A 128 -4.90 10.43 12.62
N LYS A 129 -4.67 9.53 13.58
CA LYS A 129 -4.25 8.15 13.31
C LYS A 129 -5.32 7.37 12.57
N GLU A 130 -6.58 7.46 13.00
CA GLU A 130 -7.71 6.79 12.35
C GLU A 130 -7.92 7.29 10.92
N ALA A 131 -7.98 8.61 10.72
CA ALA A 131 -8.14 9.22 9.40
C ALA A 131 -6.96 8.91 8.47
N LYS A 132 -5.74 8.82 9.02
CA LYS A 132 -4.55 8.41 8.27
C LYS A 132 -4.68 6.97 7.80
N LEU A 133 -5.04 6.03 8.68
CA LEU A 133 -5.24 4.62 8.33
C LEU A 133 -6.32 4.48 7.25
N ARG A 134 -7.44 5.20 7.39
CA ARG A 134 -8.52 5.21 6.40
C ARG A 134 -8.04 5.71 5.02
N MET A 135 -7.17 6.72 4.99
CA MET A 135 -6.57 7.21 3.74
C MET A 135 -5.58 6.21 3.14
N GLU A 136 -4.81 5.51 3.96
CA GLU A 136 -3.91 4.43 3.51
C GLU A 136 -4.71 3.27 2.90
N ASP A 137 -5.80 2.85 3.54
CA ASP A 137 -6.71 1.83 3.02
C ASP A 137 -7.34 2.25 1.68
N ALA A 138 -7.83 3.50 1.58
CA ALA A 138 -8.40 4.03 0.36
C ALA A 138 -7.39 4.06 -0.80
N LEU A 139 -6.13 4.43 -0.52
CA LEU A 139 -5.06 4.41 -1.51
C LEU A 139 -4.77 2.98 -1.99
N ASN A 140 -4.71 2.03 -1.08
CA ASN A 140 -4.45 0.62 -1.40
C ASN A 140 -5.62 0.01 -2.20
N ALA A 141 -6.86 0.29 -1.82
CA ALA A 141 -8.05 -0.14 -2.55
C ALA A 141 -8.06 0.43 -3.98
N THR A 142 -7.75 1.71 -4.13
CA THR A 142 -7.68 2.37 -5.45
C THR A 142 -6.59 1.74 -6.33
N ARG A 143 -5.40 1.46 -5.76
CA ARG A 143 -4.33 0.75 -6.49
C ARG A 143 -4.77 -0.63 -6.95
N ALA A 144 -5.36 -1.40 -6.04
CA ALA A 144 -5.89 -2.74 -6.35
C ALA A 144 -6.98 -2.70 -7.43
N ALA A 145 -7.85 -1.69 -7.41
CA ALA A 145 -8.90 -1.49 -8.40
C ALA A 145 -8.33 -1.15 -9.80
N VAL A 146 -7.25 -0.36 -9.85
CA VAL A 146 -6.56 -0.05 -11.12
C VAL A 146 -5.87 -1.30 -11.70
N GLU A 147 -5.38 -2.20 -10.85
CA GLU A 147 -4.66 -3.41 -11.29
C GLU A 147 -5.57 -4.51 -11.84
N GLU A 148 -6.61 -4.90 -11.10
CA GLU A 148 -7.47 -6.04 -11.47
C GLU A 148 -8.93 -5.65 -11.77
N GLY A 149 -9.27 -4.37 -11.70
CA GLY A 149 -10.63 -3.86 -11.91
C GLY A 149 -11.51 -3.87 -10.66
N ILE A 150 -12.80 -3.61 -10.87
CA ILE A 150 -13.82 -3.46 -9.83
C ILE A 150 -14.99 -4.41 -10.07
N ILE A 151 -15.70 -4.76 -8.99
CA ILE A 151 -16.90 -5.61 -8.99
C ILE A 151 -17.96 -5.05 -8.04
N ALA A 152 -19.18 -5.59 -8.13
CA ALA A 152 -20.28 -5.31 -7.22
C ALA A 152 -19.89 -5.64 -5.77
N GLY A 153 -19.81 -4.61 -4.92
CA GLY A 153 -19.32 -4.73 -3.57
C GLY A 153 -20.35 -5.26 -2.57
N GLY A 154 -20.07 -5.03 -1.28
CA GLY A 154 -20.98 -5.40 -0.19
C GLY A 154 -21.17 -6.91 -0.05
N GLY A 155 -20.22 -7.72 -0.52
CA GLY A 155 -20.32 -9.18 -0.57
C GLY A 155 -21.23 -9.72 -1.67
N SER A 156 -21.86 -8.88 -2.49
CA SER A 156 -22.79 -9.29 -3.56
C SER A 156 -22.10 -10.13 -4.62
N ALA A 157 -20.85 -9.80 -4.99
CA ALA A 157 -20.06 -10.60 -5.92
C ALA A 157 -19.86 -12.04 -5.47
N TYR A 158 -19.66 -12.29 -4.17
CA TYR A 158 -19.54 -13.66 -3.65
C TYR A 158 -20.84 -14.44 -3.79
N ILE A 159 -21.98 -13.78 -3.55
CA ILE A 159 -23.30 -14.39 -3.70
C ILE A 159 -23.53 -14.79 -5.16
N HIS A 160 -23.25 -13.90 -6.11
CA HIS A 160 -23.40 -14.22 -7.54
C HIS A 160 -22.45 -15.33 -8.00
N ALA A 161 -21.22 -15.35 -7.46
CA ALA A 161 -20.26 -16.43 -7.72
C ALA A 161 -20.73 -17.81 -7.24
N THR A 162 -21.69 -17.90 -6.30
CA THR A 162 -22.24 -19.19 -5.85
C THR A 162 -22.88 -20.00 -6.98
N LYS A 163 -23.40 -19.36 -8.03
CA LYS A 163 -24.00 -20.04 -9.19
C LYS A 163 -22.98 -20.96 -9.87
N ALA A 164 -21.80 -20.43 -10.19
CA ALA A 164 -20.71 -21.20 -10.82
C ALA A 164 -20.16 -22.30 -9.90
N VAL A 165 -20.08 -22.04 -8.59
CA VAL A 165 -19.63 -23.06 -7.62
C VAL A 165 -20.67 -24.18 -7.46
N ALA A 166 -21.97 -23.87 -7.55
CA ALA A 166 -23.03 -24.85 -7.50
C ALA A 166 -23.01 -25.78 -8.73
N GLU A 167 -22.83 -25.21 -9.93
CA GLU A 167 -22.63 -25.99 -11.15
C GLU A 167 -21.44 -26.94 -11.04
N LEU A 168 -20.31 -26.46 -10.51
CA LEU A 168 -19.14 -27.31 -10.25
C LEU A 168 -19.47 -28.40 -9.22
N ALA A 169 -20.14 -28.07 -8.12
CA ALA A 169 -20.50 -29.02 -7.06
C ALA A 169 -21.40 -30.16 -7.55
N ASP A 170 -22.21 -29.92 -8.59
CA ASP A 170 -23.04 -30.95 -9.19
C ASP A 170 -22.24 -31.97 -10.01
N THR A 171 -21.04 -31.60 -10.47
CA THR A 171 -20.12 -32.52 -11.19
C THR A 171 -19.23 -33.35 -10.26
N LEU A 172 -19.17 -33.01 -8.97
CA LEU A 172 -18.32 -33.67 -7.98
C LEU A 172 -19.07 -34.77 -7.22
N GLU A 173 -18.31 -35.72 -6.65
CA GLU A 173 -18.82 -36.83 -5.85
C GLU A 173 -18.09 -36.92 -4.49
N GLY A 174 -18.66 -37.69 -3.55
CA GLY A 174 -18.04 -37.96 -2.25
C GLY A 174 -17.66 -36.71 -1.44
N ASP A 175 -16.46 -36.75 -0.85
CA ASP A 175 -15.95 -35.68 0.02
C ASP A 175 -15.61 -34.40 -0.74
N GLU A 176 -15.27 -34.49 -2.03
CA GLU A 176 -15.04 -33.31 -2.87
C GLU A 176 -16.32 -32.48 -3.03
N LYS A 177 -17.46 -33.14 -3.22
CA LYS A 177 -18.78 -32.47 -3.23
C LYS A 177 -19.09 -31.80 -1.90
N THR A 178 -18.73 -32.43 -0.79
CA THR A 178 -18.89 -31.85 0.56
C THR A 178 -18.03 -30.59 0.69
N GLY A 179 -16.78 -30.62 0.23
CA GLY A 179 -15.90 -29.45 0.18
C GLY A 179 -16.48 -28.28 -0.62
N ALA A 180 -17.03 -28.56 -1.82
CA ALA A 180 -17.69 -27.54 -2.63
C ALA A 180 -18.91 -26.91 -1.92
N LYS A 181 -19.71 -27.71 -1.19
CA LYS A 181 -20.82 -27.22 -0.37
C LYS A 181 -20.37 -26.32 0.79
N VAL A 182 -19.20 -26.60 1.39
CA VAL A 182 -18.62 -25.74 2.43
C VAL A 182 -18.29 -24.36 1.85
N ILE A 183 -17.69 -24.31 0.66
CA ILE A 183 -17.39 -23.04 -0.03
C ILE A 183 -18.68 -22.28 -0.38
N LEU A 184 -19.71 -22.96 -0.90
CA LEU A 184 -21.02 -22.34 -1.16
C LEU A 184 -21.58 -21.65 0.07
N LYS A 185 -21.48 -22.29 1.24
CA LYS A 185 -21.93 -21.68 2.49
C LYS A 185 -21.04 -20.53 2.96
N ALA A 186 -19.73 -20.66 2.79
CA ALA A 186 -18.77 -19.63 3.19
C ALA A 186 -18.92 -18.33 2.39
N LEU A 187 -19.24 -18.43 1.09
CA LEU A 187 -19.46 -17.27 0.21
C LEU A 187 -20.65 -16.39 0.65
N GLU A 188 -21.59 -16.95 1.43
CA GLU A 188 -22.71 -16.18 2.00
C GLU A 188 -22.30 -15.32 3.21
N ALA A 189 -21.23 -15.70 3.90
CA ALA A 189 -20.87 -15.11 5.19
C ALA A 189 -20.58 -13.59 5.12
N PRO A 190 -19.89 -13.05 4.10
CA PRO A 190 -19.63 -11.61 4.01
C PRO A 190 -20.92 -10.76 3.99
N LEU A 191 -21.87 -11.09 3.10
CA LEU A 191 -23.14 -10.37 3.04
C LEU A 191 -23.99 -10.60 4.29
N TYR A 192 -23.96 -11.80 4.87
CA TYR A 192 -24.64 -12.10 6.13
C TYR A 192 -24.18 -11.15 7.25
N TYR A 193 -22.87 -11.06 7.48
CA TYR A 193 -22.32 -10.23 8.57
C TYR A 193 -22.48 -8.74 8.30
N ILE A 194 -22.37 -8.29 7.05
CA ILE A 194 -22.68 -6.90 6.68
C ILE A 194 -24.13 -6.56 7.06
N SER A 195 -25.07 -7.44 6.70
CA SER A 195 -26.49 -7.25 6.99
C SER A 195 -26.81 -7.34 8.49
N ALA A 196 -26.22 -8.30 9.19
CA ALA A 196 -26.40 -8.49 10.62
C ALA A 196 -25.84 -7.32 11.43
N ASN A 197 -24.68 -6.77 11.03
CA ASN A 197 -24.11 -5.57 11.65
C ASN A 197 -24.97 -4.32 11.40
N ALA A 198 -25.76 -4.30 10.32
CA ALA A 198 -26.79 -3.29 10.08
C ALA A 198 -28.10 -3.55 10.85
N GLY A 199 -28.20 -4.63 11.62
CA GLY A 199 -29.39 -4.98 12.40
C GLY A 199 -30.50 -5.68 11.60
N LEU A 200 -30.17 -6.23 10.43
CA LEU A 200 -31.13 -6.82 9.49
C LEU A 200 -30.98 -8.35 9.39
N GLU A 201 -32.03 -9.00 8.88
CA GLU A 201 -32.06 -10.46 8.72
C GLU A 201 -31.27 -10.90 7.46
N GLY A 202 -30.00 -11.26 7.67
CA GLY A 202 -29.07 -11.58 6.60
C GLY A 202 -29.52 -12.73 5.69
N ALA A 203 -30.21 -13.74 6.22
CA ALA A 203 -30.67 -14.88 5.42
C ALA A 203 -31.71 -14.47 4.35
N VAL A 204 -32.63 -13.56 4.70
CA VAL A 204 -33.62 -13.02 3.76
C VAL A 204 -32.94 -12.18 2.68
N ILE A 205 -31.97 -11.35 3.09
CA ILE A 205 -31.22 -10.50 2.17
C ILE A 205 -30.43 -11.33 1.16
N ILE A 206 -29.70 -12.35 1.64
CA ILE A 206 -28.92 -13.26 0.79
C ILE A 206 -29.80 -13.95 -0.25
N ASN A 207 -30.94 -14.52 0.16
CA ASN A 207 -31.82 -15.22 -0.77
C ASN A 207 -32.33 -14.29 -1.88
N LYS A 208 -32.71 -13.06 -1.52
CA LYS A 208 -33.16 -12.08 -2.51
C LYS A 208 -32.04 -11.62 -3.44
N VAL A 209 -30.81 -11.46 -2.95
CA VAL A 209 -29.64 -11.15 -3.81
C VAL A 209 -29.33 -12.32 -4.75
N LYS A 210 -29.42 -13.57 -4.30
CA LYS A 210 -29.22 -14.77 -5.15
C LYS A 210 -30.18 -14.86 -6.32
N GLU A 211 -31.45 -14.50 -6.10
CA GLU A 211 -32.51 -14.49 -7.12
C GLU A 211 -32.38 -13.30 -8.08
N SER A 212 -31.58 -12.29 -7.72
CA SER A 212 -31.41 -11.09 -8.52
C SER A 212 -30.42 -11.29 -9.67
N LYS A 213 -30.48 -10.36 -10.64
CA LYS A 213 -29.51 -10.30 -11.73
C LYS A 213 -28.12 -9.96 -11.19
N ASP A 214 -27.09 -10.49 -11.84
CA ASP A 214 -25.70 -10.16 -11.54
C ASP A 214 -25.50 -8.62 -11.57
N GLY A 215 -24.82 -8.09 -10.55
CA GLY A 215 -24.64 -6.65 -10.33
C GLY A 215 -25.62 -6.03 -9.33
N ILE A 216 -26.80 -6.64 -9.15
CA ILE A 216 -27.74 -6.23 -8.09
C ILE A 216 -27.28 -6.78 -6.75
N GLY A 217 -27.28 -5.94 -5.74
CA GLY A 217 -26.94 -6.30 -4.37
C GLY A 217 -27.81 -5.58 -3.35
N PHE A 218 -27.37 -5.58 -2.09
CA PHE A 218 -28.08 -4.93 -1.00
C PHE A 218 -27.21 -3.80 -0.41
N ASN A 219 -27.73 -2.58 -0.46
CA ASN A 219 -27.10 -1.44 0.19
C ASN A 219 -27.50 -1.40 1.67
N ALA A 220 -26.61 -1.85 2.55
CA ALA A 220 -26.87 -1.88 3.99
C ALA A 220 -26.97 -0.48 4.64
N ALA A 221 -26.55 0.59 3.96
CA ALA A 221 -26.66 1.96 4.47
C ALA A 221 -28.04 2.59 4.19
N THR A 222 -28.70 2.21 3.09
CA THR A 222 -30.04 2.72 2.72
C THR A 222 -31.15 1.66 2.82
N GLU A 223 -30.78 0.41 3.06
CA GLU A 223 -31.66 -0.76 3.14
C GLU A 223 -32.40 -1.10 1.83
N GLU A 224 -31.78 -0.79 0.69
CA GLU A 224 -32.38 -0.97 -0.64
C GLU A 224 -31.60 -1.97 -1.51
N TYR A 225 -32.33 -2.64 -2.41
CA TYR A 225 -31.73 -3.49 -3.44
C TYR A 225 -31.46 -2.65 -4.67
N VAL A 226 -30.18 -2.54 -5.03
CA VAL A 226 -29.72 -1.59 -6.05
C VAL A 226 -28.68 -2.23 -6.95
N ASP A 227 -28.44 -1.63 -8.12
CA ASP A 227 -27.21 -1.89 -8.86
C ASP A 227 -26.04 -1.33 -8.06
N MET A 228 -25.16 -2.21 -7.61
CA MET A 228 -24.09 -1.86 -6.68
C MET A 228 -23.06 -0.93 -7.32
N VAL A 229 -22.76 -1.12 -8.60
CA VAL A 229 -21.74 -0.33 -9.30
C VAL A 229 -22.29 1.06 -9.61
N GLU A 230 -23.53 1.15 -10.10
CA GLU A 230 -24.18 2.45 -10.38
C GLU A 230 -24.34 3.29 -9.12
N ASN A 231 -24.51 2.66 -7.95
CA ASN A 231 -24.63 3.33 -6.65
C ASN A 231 -23.27 3.54 -5.94
N GLY A 232 -22.15 3.22 -6.59
CA GLY A 232 -20.80 3.46 -6.06
C GLY A 232 -20.36 2.49 -4.96
N ILE A 233 -21.08 1.39 -4.76
CA ILE A 233 -20.73 0.32 -3.81
C ILE A 233 -19.92 -0.74 -4.56
N LEU A 234 -18.63 -0.49 -4.65
CA LEU A 234 -17.69 -1.27 -5.45
C LEU A 234 -16.54 -1.78 -4.59
N ASP A 235 -16.11 -3.01 -4.89
CA ASP A 235 -14.95 -3.63 -4.26
C ASP A 235 -13.88 -3.90 -5.35
N PRO A 236 -12.58 -3.74 -5.04
CA PRO A 236 -11.51 -4.14 -5.96
C PRO A 236 -11.48 -5.67 -6.14
N VAL A 237 -11.42 -6.14 -7.39
CA VAL A 237 -11.39 -7.58 -7.73
C VAL A 237 -10.28 -8.32 -6.98
N LYS A 238 -9.08 -7.71 -6.97
CA LYS A 238 -7.90 -8.26 -6.30
C LYS A 238 -8.16 -8.55 -4.82
N VAL A 239 -8.84 -7.63 -4.12
CA VAL A 239 -9.11 -7.78 -2.68
C VAL A 239 -10.07 -8.94 -2.44
N THR A 240 -11.18 -8.99 -3.16
CA THR A 240 -12.19 -10.05 -3.03
C THR A 240 -11.64 -11.43 -3.39
N ARG A 241 -10.84 -11.54 -4.45
CA ARG A 241 -10.17 -12.79 -4.85
C ARG A 241 -9.14 -13.23 -3.81
N THR A 242 -8.24 -12.33 -3.40
CA THR A 242 -7.17 -12.64 -2.45
C THR A 242 -7.73 -13.01 -1.08
N ALA A 243 -8.79 -12.34 -0.61
CA ALA A 243 -9.45 -12.69 0.65
C ALA A 243 -9.99 -14.13 0.64
N LEU A 244 -10.67 -14.54 -0.44
CA LEU A 244 -11.21 -15.90 -0.56
C LEU A 244 -10.10 -16.96 -0.68
N GLN A 245 -9.05 -16.68 -1.46
CA GLN A 245 -7.93 -17.60 -1.64
C GLN A 245 -7.15 -17.80 -0.34
N ASN A 246 -6.85 -16.73 0.39
CA ASN A 246 -6.14 -16.82 1.66
C ASN A 246 -6.98 -17.51 2.73
N ALA A 247 -8.28 -17.19 2.82
CA ALA A 247 -9.20 -17.86 3.74
C ALA A 247 -9.26 -19.37 3.47
N THR A 248 -9.41 -19.76 2.19
CA THR A 248 -9.42 -21.17 1.79
C THR A 248 -8.08 -21.84 2.09
N SER A 249 -6.96 -21.17 1.82
CA SER A 249 -5.62 -21.72 2.09
C SER A 249 -5.43 -22.07 3.57
N VAL A 250 -5.79 -21.16 4.47
CA VAL A 250 -5.65 -21.39 5.93
C VAL A 250 -6.64 -22.44 6.42
N ALA A 251 -7.89 -22.37 5.95
CA ALA A 251 -8.92 -23.33 6.34
C ALA A 251 -8.56 -24.76 5.93
N SER A 252 -8.04 -24.96 4.71
CA SER A 252 -7.60 -26.28 4.24
C SER A 252 -6.48 -26.84 5.10
N THR A 253 -5.47 -26.03 5.46
CA THR A 253 -4.41 -26.47 6.39
C THR A 253 -4.99 -26.90 7.73
N LEU A 254 -5.89 -26.09 8.30
CA LEU A 254 -6.51 -26.38 9.59
C LEU A 254 -7.37 -27.65 9.55
N LEU A 255 -8.16 -27.86 8.50
CA LEU A 255 -9.01 -29.05 8.35
C LEU A 255 -8.19 -30.34 8.22
N THR A 256 -6.98 -30.27 7.67
CA THR A 256 -6.05 -31.41 7.57
C THR A 256 -5.16 -31.59 8.80
N THR A 257 -5.29 -30.74 9.82
CA THR A 257 -4.43 -30.78 11.01
C THR A 257 -4.97 -31.80 12.02
N GLU A 258 -4.31 -32.97 12.10
CA GLU A 258 -4.68 -34.04 13.05
C GLU A 258 -4.09 -33.83 14.46
N SER A 259 -2.99 -33.08 14.60
CA SER A 259 -2.35 -32.84 15.89
C SER A 259 -1.63 -31.50 15.95
N VAL A 260 -1.54 -30.92 17.15
CA VAL A 260 -0.86 -29.65 17.43
C VAL A 260 0.06 -29.84 18.63
N VAL A 261 1.29 -29.33 18.52
CA VAL A 261 2.24 -29.26 19.64
C VAL A 261 2.26 -27.82 20.14
N ALA A 262 1.93 -27.63 21.42
CA ALA A 262 1.91 -26.33 22.07
C ALA A 262 2.80 -26.34 23.31
N ASN A 263 3.35 -25.17 23.65
CA ASN A 263 4.06 -25.00 24.92
C ASN A 263 3.05 -25.05 26.07
N ILE A 264 3.41 -25.77 27.13
CA ILE A 264 2.65 -25.74 28.37
C ILE A 264 2.74 -24.32 28.93
N LYS A 265 1.60 -23.77 29.35
CA LYS A 265 1.55 -22.46 30.00
C LYS A 265 2.46 -22.48 31.22
N GLU A 266 3.51 -21.68 31.21
CA GLU A 266 4.36 -21.47 32.37
C GLU A 266 3.63 -20.55 33.37
N ASP A 267 3.69 -20.89 34.66
CA ASP A 267 3.26 -20.00 35.73
C ASP A 267 4.26 -18.84 35.82
N VAL A 268 3.91 -17.72 35.22
CA VAL A 268 4.67 -16.48 35.38
C VAL A 268 4.46 -16.00 36.81
N PRO A 269 5.51 -15.89 37.66
CA PRO A 269 5.36 -15.34 39.00
C PRO A 269 4.75 -13.96 38.89
N ALA A 270 3.70 -13.69 39.68
CA ALA A 270 3.13 -12.35 39.77
C ALA A 270 4.26 -11.37 40.09
N VAL A 271 4.59 -10.49 39.14
CA VAL A 271 5.56 -9.43 39.36
C VAL A 271 5.02 -8.63 40.55
N PRO A 272 5.72 -8.54 41.69
CA PRO A 272 5.25 -7.76 42.81
C PRO A 272 5.01 -6.35 42.29
N ALA A 273 3.77 -5.85 42.46
CA ALA A 273 3.46 -4.47 42.17
C ALA A 273 4.50 -3.60 42.88
N GLY A 274 5.36 -2.95 42.10
CA GLY A 274 6.43 -2.11 42.61
C GLY A 274 5.83 -1.10 43.58
N ASN A 275 6.30 -1.16 44.82
CA ASN A 275 5.92 -0.25 45.88
C ASN A 275 6.06 1.21 45.37
N PRO A 276 5.02 2.06 45.37
CA PRO A 276 5.07 3.44 44.85
C PRO A 276 5.93 4.40 45.69
N GLY A 277 6.93 3.92 46.42
CA GLY A 277 7.58 4.65 47.51
C GLY A 277 9.06 4.33 47.67
N MET A 278 9.86 4.69 46.68
CA MET A 278 11.25 5.17 46.83
C MET A 278 11.55 5.95 45.54
N GLY A 279 11.41 7.27 45.51
CA GLY A 279 12.22 8.18 46.32
C GLY A 279 13.57 8.40 45.64
N MET A 280 13.56 9.00 44.44
CA MET A 280 14.75 9.59 43.83
C MET A 280 15.01 10.92 44.53
N MET A 281 15.93 10.90 45.50
CA MET A 281 16.85 12.02 45.71
C MET A 281 17.88 12.01 44.59
#